data_AF-A0A956PE01-F1
#
_entry.id   AF-A0A956PE01-F1
#
_cell.length_a   1.000
_cell.length_b   1.000
_cell.length_c   1.000
_cell.angle_alpha   90.00
_cell.angle_beta   90.00
_cell.angle_gamma   90.00
#
_symmetry.space_group_name_H-M   'P 1'
#
loop_
_entity.id
_entity.type
_entity.pdbx_description
1 polymer ?
#
loop_
_entity_poly.entity_id
_entity_poly.type
_entity_poly.pdbx_seq_one_letter_code
_entity_poly.pdbx_strand_id
1 'polypeptide(L)'
;MHRLTSLMVSIGAFALLASGIPPASADGPPPFDHGAFDGLLKKYVRGDRFDYAGLREHDGPAFSAYLAALADATPASLGSERDRVAFWINAYNAFTIRLVSDDLPVERITDLEEPFKREVVHVRGEA
;
A
#
# COMPACT_ATOMS: atom_id res chain seq x y z
N MET A 1 -63.37 35.20 -5.16
CA MET A 1 -62.01 35.02 -4.58
C MET A 1 -61.17 36.23 -4.98
N HIS A 2 -60.96 37.17 -4.05
CA HIS A 2 -60.40 38.50 -4.32
C HIS A 2 -58.87 38.57 -4.12
N ARG A 3 -58.18 38.90 -5.23
CA ARG A 3 -57.08 39.87 -5.48
C ARG A 3 -55.89 40.08 -4.50
N LEU A 4 -54.69 40.02 -5.12
CA LEU A 4 -53.48 40.86 -5.04
C LEU A 4 -52.97 41.36 -3.67
N THR A 5 -51.66 41.18 -3.38
CA THR A 5 -50.60 42.22 -3.49
C THR A 5 -49.21 41.73 -3.08
N SER A 6 -48.20 42.36 -3.71
CA SER A 6 -46.74 42.25 -3.63
C SER A 6 -46.11 42.29 -2.23
N LEU A 7 -44.96 41.62 -2.04
CA LEU A 7 -43.72 42.28 -1.56
C LEU A 7 -42.49 41.39 -1.79
N MET A 8 -41.63 41.76 -2.73
CA MET A 8 -40.24 41.32 -2.73
C MET A 8 -39.48 42.06 -1.64
N VAL A 9 -38.96 41.34 -0.65
CA VAL A 9 -37.89 41.83 0.22
C VAL A 9 -36.64 41.04 -0.14
N SER A 10 -35.77 41.70 -0.92
CA SER A 10 -34.43 41.25 -1.24
C SER A 10 -33.49 41.75 -0.14
N ILE A 11 -33.05 40.86 0.75
CA ILE A 11 -31.98 41.09 1.74
C ILE A 11 -31.35 39.70 2.02
N GLY A 12 -30.06 39.43 1.83
CA GLY A 12 -28.96 40.18 1.27
C GLY A 12 -27.91 39.18 0.77
N ALA A 13 -27.11 39.61 -0.20
CA ALA A 13 -25.97 38.83 -0.66
C ALA A 13 -24.94 38.73 0.46
N PHE A 14 -24.84 37.57 1.09
CA PHE A 14 -23.70 37.23 1.94
C PHE A 14 -22.54 36.93 0.99
N ALA A 15 -21.76 37.95 0.66
CA ALA A 15 -20.48 37.75 0.00
C ALA A 15 -19.56 37.01 0.98
N LEU A 16 -19.57 35.68 0.91
CA LEU A 16 -18.46 34.89 1.42
C LEU A 16 -17.23 35.35 0.63
N LEU A 17 -16.35 36.12 1.28
CA LEU A 17 -14.96 36.13 0.89
C LEU A 17 -14.47 34.69 1.03
N ALA A 18 -14.50 33.94 -0.08
CA ALA A 18 -13.73 32.72 -0.19
C ALA A 18 -12.27 33.16 -0.11
N SER A 19 -11.71 33.09 1.10
CA SER A 19 -10.27 33.08 1.29
C SER A 19 -9.76 31.90 0.48
N GLY A 20 -9.20 32.19 -0.69
CA GLY A 20 -8.53 31.21 -1.54
C GLY A 20 -7.24 30.74 -0.89
N ILE A 21 -7.37 30.07 0.26
CA ILE A 21 -6.30 29.23 0.78
C ILE A 21 -6.35 27.99 -0.11
N PRO A 22 -5.40 27.82 -1.07
CA PRO A 22 -5.27 26.51 -1.70
C PRO A 22 -5.09 25.49 -0.57
N PRO A 23 -5.71 24.30 -0.64
CA PRO A 23 -5.38 23.27 0.34
C PRO A 23 -3.86 23.17 0.37
N ALA A 24 -3.27 23.32 1.56
CA ALA A 24 -1.83 23.15 1.71
C ALA A 24 -1.49 21.83 1.04
N SER A 25 -0.68 21.87 -0.03
CA SER A 25 -0.18 20.68 -0.67
C SER A 25 0.39 19.80 0.44
N ALA A 26 -0.03 18.54 0.47
CA ALA A 26 0.47 17.56 1.43
C ALA A 26 1.93 17.19 1.05
N ASP A 27 2.82 18.18 1.02
CA ASP A 27 4.18 18.13 0.49
C ASP A 27 5.13 17.45 1.49
N GLY A 28 4.72 16.28 1.98
CA GLY A 28 5.64 15.27 2.49
C GLY A 28 6.15 14.40 1.34
N PRO A 29 7.25 13.66 1.53
CA PRO A 29 7.64 12.62 0.58
C PRO A 29 6.47 11.65 0.33
N PRO A 30 6.32 11.11 -0.88
CA PRO A 30 5.26 10.13 -1.14
C PRO A 30 5.47 8.84 -0.33
N PRO A 31 4.40 8.09 -0.04
CA PRO A 31 4.52 6.72 0.45
C PRO A 31 5.10 5.81 -0.64
N PHE A 32 5.50 4.60 -0.26
CA PHE A 32 5.89 3.57 -1.22
C PHE A 32 4.65 3.03 -1.95
N ASP A 33 4.75 2.81 -3.27
CA ASP A 33 3.67 2.25 -4.06
C ASP A 33 3.61 0.72 -3.95
N HIS A 34 2.58 0.22 -3.27
CA HIS A 34 2.32 -1.22 -3.11
C HIS A 34 1.33 -1.78 -4.15
N GLY A 35 0.97 -1.02 -5.19
CA GLY A 35 -0.05 -1.41 -6.17
C GLY A 35 0.24 -2.74 -6.89
N ALA A 36 1.51 -3.02 -7.21
CA ALA A 36 1.90 -4.30 -7.78
C ALA A 36 1.60 -5.48 -6.83
N PHE A 37 1.89 -5.32 -5.54
CA PHE A 37 1.65 -6.36 -4.54
C PHE A 37 0.16 -6.52 -4.24
N ASP A 38 -0.60 -5.42 -4.16
CA ASP A 38 -2.06 -5.46 -4.04
C ASP A 38 -2.71 -6.25 -5.19
N GLY A 39 -2.24 -6.04 -6.43
CA GLY A 39 -2.68 -6.81 -7.60
C GLY A 39 -2.40 -8.32 -7.46
N LEU A 40 -1.21 -8.68 -6.98
CA LEU A 40 -0.83 -10.08 -6.72
C LEU A 40 -1.69 -10.69 -5.60
N LEU A 41 -1.91 -9.98 -4.50
CA LEU A 41 -2.75 -10.45 -3.39
C LEU A 41 -4.19 -10.72 -3.87
N LYS A 42 -4.79 -9.80 -4.62
CA LYS A 42 -6.11 -10.00 -5.24
C LYS A 42 -6.13 -11.21 -6.17
N LYS A 43 -5.03 -11.46 -6.90
CA LYS A 43 -4.92 -12.58 -7.83
C LYS A 43 -4.67 -13.92 -7.14
N TYR A 44 -4.02 -13.99 -5.98
CA TYR A 44 -3.55 -15.27 -5.38
C TYR A 44 -4.14 -15.62 -4.01
N VAL A 45 -4.86 -14.71 -3.35
CA VAL A 45 -5.63 -15.04 -2.14
C VAL A 45 -6.90 -15.81 -2.50
N ARG A 46 -7.17 -16.89 -1.79
CA ARG A 46 -8.33 -17.78 -1.95
C ARG A 46 -8.94 -18.03 -0.57
N GLY A 47 -9.90 -17.19 -0.17
CA GLY A 47 -10.46 -17.24 1.18
C GLY A 47 -9.38 -16.98 2.24
N ASP A 48 -9.11 -17.96 3.10
CA ASP A 48 -8.06 -17.93 4.13
C ASP A 48 -6.70 -18.44 3.64
N ARG A 49 -6.56 -18.78 2.35
CA ARG A 49 -5.35 -19.37 1.76
C ARG A 49 -4.70 -18.45 0.74
N PHE A 50 -3.43 -18.73 0.48
CA PHE A 50 -2.64 -18.10 -0.57
C PHE A 50 -2.11 -19.17 -1.54
N ASP A 51 -2.21 -18.93 -2.83
CA ASP A 51 -1.75 -19.82 -3.89
C ASP A 51 -0.27 -19.55 -4.27
N TYR A 52 0.64 -20.08 -3.45
CA TYR A 52 2.09 -19.92 -3.61
C TYR A 52 2.62 -20.52 -4.91
N ALA A 53 2.05 -21.64 -5.35
CA ALA A 53 2.46 -22.33 -6.56
C ALA A 53 2.05 -21.54 -7.81
N GLY A 54 0.80 -21.08 -7.86
CA GLY A 54 0.30 -20.24 -8.95
C GLY A 54 1.06 -18.91 -9.06
N LEU A 55 1.38 -18.27 -7.92
CA LEU A 55 2.21 -17.06 -7.90
C LEU A 55 3.56 -17.33 -8.58
N ARG A 56 4.26 -18.39 -8.16
CA ARG A 56 5.58 -18.73 -8.68
C ARG A 56 5.54 -19.08 -10.17
N GLU A 57 4.55 -19.85 -10.59
CA GLU A 57 4.45 -20.34 -11.97
C GLU A 57 4.09 -19.24 -12.96
N HIS A 58 3.21 -18.30 -12.57
CA HIS A 58 2.62 -17.36 -13.52
C HIS A 58 3.05 -15.90 -13.36
N ASP A 59 3.42 -15.47 -12.15
CA ASP A 59 3.80 -14.06 -11.88
C ASP A 59 5.10 -13.92 -11.07
N GLY A 60 5.91 -14.98 -10.98
CA GLY A 60 7.21 -14.97 -10.30
C GLY A 60 8.12 -13.79 -10.71
N PRO A 61 8.23 -13.43 -12.01
CA PRO A 61 8.97 -12.24 -12.44
C PRO A 61 8.39 -10.92 -11.93
N ALA A 62 7.06 -10.75 -11.96
CA ALA A 62 6.41 -9.54 -11.46
C ALA A 62 6.57 -9.40 -9.94
N PHE A 63 6.46 -10.51 -9.21
CA PHE A 63 6.70 -10.53 -7.77
C PHE A 63 8.16 -10.23 -7.43
N SER A 64 9.11 -10.83 -8.14
CA SER A 64 10.54 -10.55 -7.98
C SER A 64 10.86 -9.06 -8.21
N ALA A 65 10.23 -8.43 -9.20
CA ALA A 65 10.40 -7.00 -9.44
C ALA A 65 9.90 -6.14 -8.27
N TYR A 66 8.76 -6.48 -7.66
CA TYR A 66 8.26 -5.82 -6.47
C TYR A 66 9.20 -5.99 -5.26
N LEU A 67 9.73 -7.19 -5.05
CA LEU A 67 10.70 -7.45 -3.97
C LEU A 67 12.01 -6.66 -4.17
N ALA A 68 12.48 -6.52 -5.40
CA ALA A 68 13.62 -5.69 -5.73
C ALA A 68 13.33 -4.21 -5.44
N ALA A 69 12.14 -3.71 -5.78
CA ALA A 69 11.74 -2.34 -5.45
C ALA A 69 11.67 -2.09 -3.93
N LEU A 70 11.21 -3.07 -3.15
CA LEU A 70 11.27 -3.00 -1.69
C LEU A 70 12.71 -2.94 -1.17
N ALA A 71 13.62 -3.75 -1.73
CA ALA A 71 15.03 -3.77 -1.35
C ALA A 71 15.74 -2.44 -1.61
N ASP A 72 15.40 -1.79 -2.73
CA ASP A 72 16.01 -0.53 -3.17
C ASP A 72 15.40 0.72 -2.52
N ALA A 73 14.26 0.58 -1.84
CA ALA A 73 13.60 1.67 -1.14
C ALA A 73 14.48 2.26 -0.02
N THR A 74 14.25 3.52 0.32
CA THR A 74 14.85 4.16 1.51
C THR A 74 13.74 4.49 2.51
N PRO A 75 13.42 3.58 3.45
CA PRO A 75 12.19 3.69 4.25
C PRO A 75 12.14 4.94 5.12
N ALA A 76 13.29 5.40 5.62
CA ALA A 76 13.40 6.63 6.40
C ALA A 76 12.96 7.89 5.64
N SER A 77 12.99 7.88 4.31
CA SER A 77 12.54 9.01 3.48
C SER A 77 11.10 8.88 2.99
N LEU A 78 10.36 7.83 3.38
CA LEU A 78 8.96 7.64 2.98
C LEU A 78 8.02 8.40 3.91
N GLY A 79 7.01 9.02 3.31
CA GLY A 79 5.99 9.92 3.88
C GLY A 79 5.85 9.99 5.41
N SER A 80 4.67 9.65 5.90
CA SER A 80 4.36 9.70 7.33
C SER A 80 4.91 8.49 8.08
N GLU A 81 4.92 8.54 9.41
CA GLU A 81 5.25 7.38 10.24
C GLU A 81 4.36 6.17 9.93
N ARG A 82 3.06 6.41 9.67
CA ARG A 82 2.12 5.36 9.27
C ARG A 82 2.52 4.72 7.94
N ASP A 83 3.02 5.50 6.99
CA ASP A 83 3.45 4.98 5.69
C ASP A 83 4.72 4.12 5.83
N ARG A 84 5.63 4.49 6.73
CA ARG A 84 6.82 3.68 7.04
C ARG A 84 6.46 2.37 7.73
N VAL A 85 5.51 2.40 8.67
CA VAL A 85 5.00 1.18 9.31
C VAL A 85 4.32 0.27 8.27
N ALA A 86 3.50 0.86 7.38
CA ALA A 86 2.85 0.12 6.31
C ALA A 86 3.86 -0.52 5.35
N PHE A 87 4.94 0.20 5.01
CA PHE A 87 6.04 -0.34 4.21
C PHE A 87 6.63 -1.60 4.85
N TRP A 88 6.96 -1.55 6.15
CA TRP A 88 7.57 -2.70 6.84
C TRP A 88 6.64 -3.91 6.96
N ILE A 89 5.36 -3.68 7.24
CA ILE A 89 4.36 -4.76 7.27
C ILE A 89 4.25 -5.44 5.90
N ASN A 90 4.16 -4.65 4.83
CA ASN A 90 4.08 -5.18 3.47
C ASN A 90 5.37 -5.89 3.05
N ALA A 91 6.53 -5.35 3.42
CA ALA A 91 7.83 -5.99 3.15
C ALA A 91 7.93 -7.35 3.86
N TYR A 92 7.64 -7.41 5.16
CA TYR A 92 7.64 -8.65 5.92
C TYR A 92 6.72 -9.71 5.29
N ASN A 93 5.49 -9.33 4.95
CA ASN A 93 4.52 -10.24 4.34
C ASN A 93 5.01 -10.75 2.97
N ALA A 94 5.57 -9.87 2.14
CA ALA A 94 6.07 -10.23 0.83
C ALA A 94 7.29 -11.16 0.91
N PHE A 95 8.26 -10.88 1.77
CA PHE A 95 9.42 -11.77 1.95
C PHE A 95 9.03 -13.12 2.58
N THR A 96 8.01 -13.15 3.44
CA THR A 96 7.45 -14.42 3.94
C THR A 96 6.82 -15.23 2.81
N ILE A 97 6.07 -14.59 1.91
CA ILE A 97 5.51 -15.26 0.73
C ILE A 97 6.62 -15.81 -0.16
N ARG A 98 7.68 -15.03 -0.40
CA ARG A 98 8.85 -15.49 -1.16
C ARG A 98 9.46 -16.74 -0.52
N LEU A 99 9.73 -16.72 0.79
CA LEU A 99 10.31 -17.85 1.50
C LEU A 99 9.48 -19.14 1.30
N VAL A 100 8.16 -19.06 1.48
CA VAL A 100 7.30 -20.24 1.28
C VAL A 100 7.26 -20.66 -0.20
N SER A 101 7.19 -19.72 -1.13
CA SER A 101 7.18 -20.00 -2.58
C SER A 101 8.47 -20.63 -3.09
N ASP A 102 9.62 -20.22 -2.58
CA ASP A 102 10.95 -20.71 -2.98
C ASP A 102 11.19 -22.14 -2.47
N ASP A 103 10.65 -22.50 -1.30
CA ASP A 103 10.85 -23.80 -0.66
C ASP A 103 9.71 -24.83 -0.92
N LEU A 104 8.80 -24.63 -1.89
CA LEU A 104 7.79 -25.65 -2.20
C LEU A 104 8.42 -26.93 -2.79
N PRO A 105 7.89 -28.14 -2.49
CA PRO A 105 6.73 -28.38 -1.62
C PRO A 105 7.12 -28.31 -0.13
N VAL A 106 6.40 -27.50 0.63
CA VAL A 106 6.53 -27.39 2.09
C VAL A 106 5.15 -27.46 2.72
N GLU A 107 4.98 -28.28 3.76
CA GLU A 107 3.70 -28.42 4.46
C GLU A 107 3.52 -27.33 5.52
N ARG A 108 4.60 -26.97 6.23
CA ARG A 108 4.60 -25.90 7.22
C ARG A 108 5.88 -25.08 7.14
N ILE A 109 5.76 -23.76 7.26
CA ILE A 109 6.92 -22.86 7.29
C ILE A 109 7.92 -23.19 8.41
N THR A 110 7.46 -23.83 9.49
CA THR A 110 8.29 -24.28 10.62
C THR A 110 9.18 -25.47 10.30
N ASP A 111 8.94 -26.15 9.18
CA ASP A 111 9.71 -27.31 8.75
C ASP A 111 10.97 -26.88 7.97
N LEU A 112 11.06 -25.59 7.61
CA LEU A 112 12.25 -25.00 7.04
C LEU A 112 13.34 -24.87 8.10
N GLU A 113 14.61 -25.06 7.72
CA GLU A 113 15.73 -24.79 8.61
C GLU A 113 15.90 -23.28 8.81
N GLU A 114 15.67 -22.84 10.05
CA GLU A 114 15.82 -21.45 10.52
C GLU A 114 15.21 -20.39 9.57
N PRO A 115 13.91 -20.48 9.23
CA PRO A 115 13.26 -19.70 8.17
C PRO A 115 13.41 -18.19 8.36
N PHE A 116 13.45 -17.74 9.62
CA PHE A 116 13.53 -16.33 9.99
C PHE A 116 14.95 -15.83 10.23
N LYS A 117 15.97 -16.71 10.13
CA LYS A 117 17.40 -16.33 10.19
C LYS A 117 18.06 -16.32 8.82
N ARG A 118 17.38 -16.84 7.78
CA ARG A 118 17.86 -16.71 6.40
C ARG A 118 17.86 -15.23 6.01
N GLU A 119 18.99 -14.74 5.53
CA GLU A 119 19.06 -13.41 4.94
C GLU A 119 18.31 -13.44 3.59
N VAL A 120 17.07 -12.94 3.58
CA VAL A 120 16.23 -12.93 2.38
C VAL A 120 16.47 -11.67 1.55
N VAL A 121 16.75 -10.56 2.22
CA VAL A 121 17.03 -9.26 1.60
C VAL A 121 17.72 -8.33 2.62
N HIS A 122 18.53 -7.41 2.12
CA HIS A 122 18.93 -6.22 2.86
C HIS A 122 18.22 -5.02 2.22
N VAL A 123 17.42 -4.28 3.00
CA VAL A 123 16.74 -3.06 2.53
C VAL A 123 17.67 -1.87 2.72
N ARG A 124 17.89 -1.11 1.65
CA ARG A 124 18.83 0.01 1.65
C ARG A 124 18.46 1.08 2.69
N GLY A 125 19.46 1.53 3.44
CA GLY A 125 19.31 2.66 4.38
C GLY A 125 18.89 2.27 5.80
N GLU A 126 18.86 0.97 6.11
CA GLU A 126 18.85 0.46 7.48
C GLU A 126 20.26 0.04 7.92
N ALA A 127 20.53 0.10 9.22
CA ALA A 127 21.84 -0.19 9.83
C ALA A 127 22.07 -1.69 10.02
#